data_AF-A0A379GCB4-F1
#
_entry.id   AF-A0A379GCB4-F1
#
_cell.length_a   1.000
_cell.length_b   1.000
_cell.length_c   1.000
_cell.angle_alpha   90.00
_cell.angle_beta   90.00
_cell.angle_gamma   90.00
#
_symmetry.space_group_name_H-M   'P 1'
#
loop_
_entity.id
_entity.type
_entity.pdbx_description
1 polymer ?
#
loop_
_entity_poly.entity_id
_entity_poly.type
_entity_poly.pdbx_seq_one_letter_code
_entity_poly.pdbx_strand_id
1 'polypeptide(L)'
;MPAFDFSSNLKKTVKVALMVLFSTLFLIWLNQTSLERFWQQQYHRPAPWSGLSQYYAWQVGGQLRDGVFVAVTSYSDYLRVNHPDNQAKPITPRQEQTAFPEGFAVGLHFINAILAPLRN
;
A
#
# COMPACT_ATOMS: atom_id res chain seq x y z
N MET A 1 -25.52 6.62 -45.52
CA MET A 1 -24.16 6.56 -44.93
C MET A 1 -24.34 6.44 -43.42
N PRO A 2 -23.88 5.38 -42.76
CA PRO A 2 -24.03 5.29 -41.31
C PRO A 2 -23.18 6.40 -40.71
N ALA A 3 -23.81 7.29 -39.93
CA ALA A 3 -23.07 8.24 -39.12
C ALA A 3 -22.17 7.40 -38.21
N PHE A 4 -20.85 7.51 -38.42
CA PHE A 4 -19.84 6.86 -37.63
C PHE A 4 -20.26 6.93 -36.15
N ASP A 5 -20.28 5.80 -35.43
CA ASP A 5 -20.52 5.73 -33.98
C ASP A 5 -19.39 6.39 -33.17
N PHE A 6 -18.82 7.46 -33.72
CA PHE A 6 -17.66 8.19 -33.23
C PHE A 6 -17.89 8.69 -31.82
N SER A 7 -19.07 9.25 -31.51
CA SER A 7 -19.37 9.74 -30.15
C SER A 7 -19.41 8.62 -29.11
N SER A 8 -19.93 7.43 -29.46
CA SER A 8 -19.98 6.27 -28.57
C SER A 8 -18.60 5.67 -28.34
N ASN A 9 -17.83 5.51 -29.43
CA ASN A 9 -16.46 5.02 -29.37
C ASN A 9 -15.52 6.02 -28.67
N LEU A 10 -15.67 7.32 -28.92
CA LEU A 10 -14.91 8.37 -28.25
C LEU A 10 -15.18 8.37 -26.74
N LYS A 11 -16.43 8.22 -26.31
CA LYS A 11 -16.77 8.12 -24.88
C LYS A 11 -16.11 6.90 -24.24
N LYS A 12 -16.10 5.75 -24.91
CA LYS A 12 -15.40 4.54 -24.44
C LYS A 12 -13.89 4.77 -24.36
N THR A 13 -13.29 5.33 -25.40
CA THR A 13 -11.85 5.63 -25.44
C THR A 13 -11.44 6.59 -24.34
N VAL A 14 -12.18 7.68 -24.12
CA VAL A 14 -11.92 8.63 -23.02
C VAL A 14 -12.05 7.93 -21.67
N LYS A 15 -13.07 7.09 -21.47
CA LYS A 15 -13.22 6.31 -20.23
C LYS A 15 -12.00 5.42 -19.97
N VAL A 16 -11.53 4.70 -21.00
CA VAL A 16 -10.34 3.84 -20.88
C VAL A 16 -9.09 4.68 -20.62
N ALA A 17 -8.91 5.79 -21.33
CA ALA A 17 -7.78 6.70 -21.13
C ALA A 17 -7.76 7.26 -19.71
N LEU A 18 -8.91 7.66 -19.16
CA LEU A 18 -9.03 8.10 -17.77
C LEU A 18 -8.69 6.98 -16.78
N MET A 19 -9.16 5.76 -17.01
CA MET A 19 -8.81 4.60 -16.16
C MET A 19 -7.30 4.33 -16.16
N VAL A 20 -6.66 4.37 -17.33
CA VAL A 20 -5.20 4.21 -17.45
C VAL A 20 -4.48 5.36 -16.74
N LEU A 21 -4.96 6.58 -16.90
CA LEU A 21 -4.40 7.76 -16.24
C LEU A 21 -4.47 7.58 -14.72
N PHE A 22 -5.65 7.33 -14.16
CA PHE A 22 -5.83 7.11 -12.71
C PHE A 22 -5.00 5.94 -12.20
N SER A 23 -4.93 4.84 -12.96
CA SER A 23 -4.09 3.70 -12.58
C SER A 23 -2.62 4.09 -12.52
N THR A 24 -2.13 4.85 -13.51
CA THR A 24 -0.74 5.32 -13.54
C THR A 24 -0.45 6.26 -12.38
N LEU A 25 -1.33 7.23 -12.10
CA LEU A 25 -1.18 8.11 -10.93
C LEU A 25 -1.20 7.32 -9.62
N PHE A 26 -2.07 6.32 -9.51
CA PHE A 26 -2.15 5.47 -8.33
C PHE A 26 -0.88 4.64 -8.14
N LEU A 27 -0.31 4.10 -9.23
CA LEU A 27 0.98 3.39 -9.19
C LEU A 27 2.11 4.31 -8.75
N ILE A 28 2.17 5.54 -9.27
CA ILE A 28 3.15 6.56 -8.86
C ILE A 28 3.01 6.86 -7.37
N TRP A 29 1.78 7.08 -6.92
CA TRP A 29 1.46 7.40 -5.53
C TRP A 29 1.87 6.27 -4.56
N LEU A 30 1.60 5.01 -4.90
CA LEU A 30 2.06 3.84 -4.12
C LEU A 30 3.59 3.67 -4.14
N ASN A 31 4.23 3.96 -5.28
CA ASN A 31 5.66 3.69 -5.50
C ASN A 31 6.55 4.92 -5.35
N GLN A 32 6.11 5.94 -4.61
CA GLN A 32 6.83 7.19 -4.39
C GLN A 32 8.32 7.00 -4.02
N THR A 33 8.61 6.09 -3.08
CA THR A 33 9.98 5.83 -2.59
C THR A 33 10.87 5.20 -3.64
N SER A 34 10.32 4.30 -4.46
CA SER A 34 11.05 3.65 -5.55
C SER A 34 11.43 4.66 -6.62
N LEU A 35 10.49 5.53 -7.00
CA LEU A 35 10.72 6.60 -7.96
C LEU A 35 11.76 7.61 -7.46
N GLU A 36 11.70 7.96 -6.17
CA GLU A 36 12.65 8.89 -5.57
C GLU A 36 14.07 8.33 -5.52
N ARG A 37 14.24 7.05 -5.15
CA ARG A 37 15.54 6.38 -5.17
C ARG A 37 16.11 6.30 -6.58
N PHE A 38 15.29 5.92 -7.56
CA PHE A 38 15.71 5.89 -8.97
C PHE A 38 16.21 7.27 -9.42
N TRP A 39 15.47 8.32 -9.09
CA TRP A 39 15.86 9.69 -9.46
C TRP A 39 17.16 10.12 -8.80
N GLN A 40 17.31 9.85 -7.50
CA GLN A 40 18.54 10.15 -6.77
C GLN A 40 19.74 9.38 -7.34
N GLN A 41 19.57 8.12 -7.74
CA GLN A 41 20.63 7.33 -8.37
C GLN A 41 21.01 7.87 -9.75
N GLN A 42 20.02 8.25 -10.57
CA GLN A 42 20.26 8.71 -11.94
C GLN A 42 20.83 10.14 -11.99
N TYR A 43 20.33 11.04 -11.14
CA TYR A 43 20.59 12.48 -11.24
C TYR A 43 21.34 13.07 -10.04
N HIS A 44 21.60 12.27 -8.99
CA HIS A 44 22.30 12.70 -7.76
C HIS A 44 21.68 13.94 -7.09
N ARG A 45 20.38 14.12 -7.29
CA ARG A 45 19.60 15.26 -6.81
C ARG A 45 18.28 14.76 -6.24
N PRO A 46 17.64 15.50 -5.32
CA PRO A 46 16.29 15.18 -4.89
C PRO A 46 15.33 15.21 -6.09
N ALA A 47 14.31 14.35 -6.05
CA ALA A 47 13.28 14.34 -7.07
C ALA A 47 12.51 15.68 -7.09
N PRO A 48 12.01 16.14 -8.25
CA PRO A 48 11.25 17.39 -8.31
C PRO A 48 9.94 17.31 -7.50
N TRP A 49 9.41 16.12 -7.27
CA TRP A 49 8.26 15.85 -6.40
C TRP A 49 8.63 15.55 -4.95
N SER A 50 9.91 15.65 -4.55
CA SER A 50 10.34 15.42 -3.15
C SER A 50 9.59 16.32 -2.16
N GLY A 51 9.22 17.54 -2.58
CA GLY A 51 8.40 18.45 -1.79
C GLY A 51 7.00 17.92 -1.46
N LEU A 52 6.47 16.93 -2.20
CA LEU A 52 5.17 16.31 -1.88
C LEU A 52 5.23 15.48 -0.59
N SER A 53 6.41 15.03 -0.17
CA SER A 53 6.62 14.28 1.08
C SER A 53 6.14 15.00 2.33
N GLN A 54 5.99 16.34 2.29
CA GLN A 54 5.44 17.10 3.42
C GLN A 54 3.93 16.86 3.64
N TYR A 55 3.20 16.40 2.61
CA TYR A 55 1.76 16.20 2.69
C TYR A 55 1.43 14.79 3.15
N TYR A 56 0.57 14.69 4.17
CA TYR A 56 0.12 13.40 4.70
C TYR A 56 -0.48 12.49 3.61
N ALA A 57 -1.31 13.05 2.73
CA ALA A 57 -1.92 12.29 1.64
C ALA A 57 -0.89 11.63 0.71
N TRP A 58 0.28 12.24 0.50
CA TRP A 58 1.37 11.63 -0.27
C TRP A 58 2.05 10.51 0.54
N GLN A 59 2.36 10.77 1.81
CA GLN A 59 2.98 9.78 2.71
C GLN A 59 2.18 8.47 2.83
N VAL A 60 0.84 8.58 2.87
CA VAL A 60 -0.07 7.42 2.97
C VAL A 60 0.17 6.40 1.85
N GLY A 61 0.56 6.81 0.65
CA GLY A 61 0.82 5.91 -0.47
C GLY A 61 1.96 4.92 -0.19
N GLY A 62 3.09 5.43 0.28
CA GLY A 62 4.23 4.59 0.68
C GLY A 62 3.92 3.74 1.91
N GLN A 63 3.22 4.31 2.89
CA GLN A 63 2.80 3.59 4.10
C GLN A 63 1.89 2.40 3.78
N LEU A 64 0.96 2.56 2.83
CA LEU A 64 0.08 1.48 2.40
C LEU A 64 0.88 0.34 1.74
N ARG A 65 1.83 0.67 0.87
CA ARG A 65 2.73 -0.31 0.24
C ARG A 65 3.55 -1.07 1.28
N ASP A 66 4.13 -0.36 2.24
CA ASP A 66 4.93 -0.95 3.31
C ASP A 66 4.07 -1.82 4.23
N GLY A 67 2.86 -1.38 4.56
CA GLY A 67 1.90 -2.15 5.36
C GLY A 67 1.49 -3.46 4.70
N VAL A 68 1.24 -3.47 3.38
CA VAL A 68 0.96 -4.70 2.63
C VAL A 68 2.16 -5.64 2.68
N PHE A 69 3.37 -5.13 2.49
CA PHE A 69 4.57 -5.95 2.55
C PHE A 69 4.76 -6.59 3.94
N VAL A 70 4.64 -5.81 5.00
CA VAL A 70 4.73 -6.30 6.40
C VAL A 70 3.64 -7.32 6.72
N ALA A 71 2.41 -7.11 6.24
CA ALA A 71 1.31 -8.06 6.45
C ALA A 71 1.60 -9.41 5.79
N VAL A 72 2.10 -9.40 4.55
CA VAL A 72 2.45 -10.62 3.82
C VAL A 72 3.62 -11.35 4.50
N THR A 73 4.67 -10.64 4.90
CA THR A 73 5.81 -11.27 5.60
C THR A 73 5.37 -11.86 6.93
N SER A 74 4.64 -11.11 7.74
CA SER A 74 4.15 -11.57 9.05
C SER A 74 3.24 -12.79 8.93
N TYR A 75 2.37 -12.81 7.91
CA TYR A 75 1.52 -13.96 7.64
C TYR A 75 2.32 -15.17 7.18
N SER A 76 3.32 -14.98 6.31
CA SER A 76 4.20 -16.06 5.87
C SER A 76 5.01 -16.65 7.03
N ASP A 77 5.49 -15.81 7.95
CA ASP A 77 6.20 -16.24 9.15
C ASP A 77 5.27 -16.99 10.10
N TYR A 78 4.04 -16.52 10.29
CA TYR A 78 3.02 -17.22 11.06
C TYR A 78 2.76 -18.63 10.50
N LEU A 79 2.60 -18.78 9.19
CA LEU A 79 2.40 -20.08 8.56
C LEU A 79 3.62 -20.98 8.69
N ARG A 80 4.83 -20.42 8.68
CA ARG A 80 6.07 -21.17 8.86
C ARG A 80 6.21 -21.71 10.29
N VAL A 81 5.93 -20.88 11.29
CA VAL A 81 5.95 -21.30 12.70
C VAL A 81 4.85 -22.33 13.00
N ASN A 82 3.65 -22.12 12.44
CA ASN A 82 2.50 -23.00 12.68
C ASN A 82 2.37 -24.13 11.66
N HIS A 83 3.40 -24.37 10.83
CA HIS A 83 3.41 -25.48 9.89
C HIS A 83 3.36 -26.80 10.66
N PRO A 84 2.51 -27.77 10.27
CA PRO A 84 2.34 -29.02 11.02
C PRO A 84 3.66 -29.78 11.23
N ASP A 85 4.61 -29.70 10.29
CA ASP A 85 5.93 -30.35 10.42
C ASP A 85 6.88 -29.63 11.39
N ASN A 86 6.62 -28.35 11.71
CA ASN A 86 7.39 -27.55 12.67
C ASN A 86 6.78 -27.59 14.09
N GLN A 87 5.63 -28.26 14.27
CA GLN A 87 5.02 -28.50 15.58
C GLN A 87 5.70 -29.65 16.33
N ALA A 88 7.02 -29.56 16.54
CA ALA A 88 7.63 -30.24 17.68
C ALA A 88 7.06 -29.61 18.95
N LYS A 89 5.91 -30.13 19.39
CA LYS A 89 5.05 -29.68 20.50
C LYS A 89 5.87 -29.14 21.67
N PRO A 90 5.96 -27.80 21.88
CA PRO A 90 6.41 -27.26 23.15
C PRO A 90 5.24 -27.37 24.11
N ILE A 91 5.44 -28.09 25.21
CA ILE A 91 4.51 -28.12 26.33
C ILE A 91 4.70 -26.79 27.08
N THR A 92 4.13 -25.70 26.57
CA THR A 92 4.13 -24.41 27.26
C THR A 92 2.70 -24.06 27.67
N PRO A 93 2.44 -23.70 28.94
CA PRO A 93 1.10 -23.34 29.40
C PRO A 93 0.53 -22.23 28.54
N ARG A 94 -0.69 -22.45 28.05
CA ARG A 94 -1.49 -21.50 27.28
C ARG A 94 -1.66 -20.21 28.09
N GLN A 95 -0.81 -19.22 27.85
CA GLN A 95 -1.11 -17.84 28.18
C GLN A 95 -2.02 -17.32 27.08
N GLU A 96 -3.21 -16.88 27.46
CA GLU A 96 -4.11 -16.13 26.59
C GLU A 96 -3.38 -14.86 26.10
N GLN A 97 -2.77 -14.95 24.91
CA GLN A 97 -2.28 -13.79 24.20
C GLN A 97 -3.48 -12.97 23.73
N THR A 98 -3.95 -12.10 24.62
CA THR A 98 -4.88 -11.00 24.35
C THR A 98 -4.21 -9.82 23.65
N ALA A 99 -2.93 -9.94 23.27
CA ALA A 99 -2.18 -8.95 22.52
C ALA A 99 -2.11 -9.33 21.04
N PHE A 100 -2.70 -8.49 20.19
CA PHE A 100 -2.60 -8.58 18.74
C PHE A 100 -1.12 -8.56 18.33
N PRO A 101 -0.63 -9.44 17.44
CA PRO A 101 0.80 -9.52 17.15
C PRO A 101 1.28 -8.21 16.53
N GLU A 102 2.42 -7.69 16.99
CA GLU A 102 2.91 -6.35 16.63
C GLU A 102 3.00 -6.11 15.11
N GLY A 103 3.31 -7.15 14.33
CA GLY A 103 3.35 -7.09 12.86
C GLY A 103 1.99 -6.73 12.22
N PHE A 104 0.87 -7.07 12.86
CA PHE A 104 -0.47 -6.68 12.41
C PHE A 104 -0.91 -5.32 12.98
N ALA A 105 -0.29 -4.85 14.07
CA ALA A 105 -0.60 -3.56 14.70
C ALA A 105 -0.17 -2.36 13.84
N VAL A 106 0.81 -2.53 12.95
CA VAL A 106 1.25 -1.49 12.00
C VAL A 106 0.07 -1.00 11.14
N GLY A 107 -0.80 -1.92 10.70
CA GLY A 107 -2.03 -1.60 9.97
C GLY A 107 -3.06 -0.81 10.79
N LEU A 108 -3.15 -1.12 12.09
CA LEU A 108 -4.15 -0.56 13.01
C LEU A 108 -3.82 0.88 13.44
N HIS A 109 -2.53 1.24 13.50
CA HIS A 109 -2.11 2.63 13.73
C HIS A 109 -2.62 3.58 12.64
N PHE A 110 -2.73 3.13 11.38
CA PHE A 110 -3.31 3.94 10.30
C PHE A 110 -4.80 4.23 10.53
N ILE A 111 -5.57 3.21 10.94
CA ILE A 111 -7.00 3.36 11.21
C ILE A 111 -7.23 4.31 12.39
N ASN A 112 -6.47 4.16 13.48
CA ASN A 112 -6.58 5.03 14.64
C ASN A 112 -6.16 6.49 14.34
N ALA A 113 -5.16 6.71 13.48
CA ALA A 113 -4.77 8.06 13.06
C ALA A 113 -5.83 8.75 12.19
N ILE A 114 -6.57 8.00 11.36
CA ILE A 114 -7.67 8.50 10.53
C ILE A 114 -8.92 8.81 11.36
N LEU A 115 -9.17 8.07 12.45
CA LEU A 115 -10.33 8.25 13.34
C LEU A 115 -10.12 9.28 14.46
N ALA A 116 -8.86 9.63 14.79
CA ALA A 116 -8.54 10.61 15.82
C ALA A 116 -9.20 12.01 15.65
N PRO A 117 -9.34 12.60 14.43
CA PRO A 117 -9.96 13.91 14.27
C PRO A 117 -11.51 13.89 14.35
N LEU A 118 -12.15 12.73 14.50
CA LEU A 118 -13.61 12.61 14.51
C LEU A 118 -14.21 12.42 15.92
N ARG A 119 -13.38 12.43 16.96
CA ARG A 119 -13.82 12.32 18.36
C ARG A 119 -13.72 13.68 19.04
N ASN A 120 -14.74 14.50 18.84
CA ASN A 120 -15.07 15.64 19.70
C ASN A 120 -16.47 15.41 20.29
#